data_AF-A0A6N7GG90-F1
#
_entry.id   AF-A0A6N7GG90-F1
#
_cell.length_a   1.000
_cell.length_b   1.000
_cell.length_c   1.000
_cell.angle_alpha   90.00
_cell.angle_beta   90.00
_cell.angle_gamma   90.00
#
_symmetry.space_group_name_H-M   'P 1'
#
loop_
_entity.id
_entity.type
_entity.pdbx_description
1 polymer ?
#
loop_
_entity_poly.entity_id
_entity_poly.type
_entity_poly.pdbx_seq_one_letter_code
_entity_poly.pdbx_strand_id
1 'polypeptide(L)'
;MSRLDLDPDPTPTATAWEEYLAAAQSLDAVRREAAAAAAAVTRATSSARAELAQLAARLEQQRTELTGAAVRVGIPAPQLVPTPAEVAAAAVPPAAAVPPAAAAPPAAAAPPADTVPPAAIASAADQCRQLVAATDRELHRGGSGLGGWTPPRWLLVAVPLGIAVGLACAALLLLVALR
;
A
#
# COMPACT_ATOMS: atom_id res chain seq x y z
N MET A 1 -24.83 48.31 -40.05
CA MET A 1 -25.42 48.35 -38.70
C MET A 1 -25.64 46.91 -38.23
N SER A 2 -24.57 46.24 -37.79
CA SER A 2 -24.64 44.87 -37.25
C SER A 2 -24.81 44.95 -35.75
N ARG A 3 -25.93 44.43 -35.23
CA ARG A 3 -26.09 44.15 -33.81
C ARG A 3 -25.18 42.97 -33.47
N LEU A 4 -24.24 43.19 -32.57
CA LEU A 4 -23.63 42.13 -31.76
C LEU A 4 -24.77 41.56 -30.92
N ASP A 5 -25.40 40.49 -31.41
CA ASP A 5 -26.12 39.56 -30.55
C ASP A 5 -25.08 38.95 -29.60
N LEU A 6 -24.98 39.54 -28.42
CA LEU A 6 -24.26 38.95 -27.31
C LEU A 6 -25.13 37.77 -26.85
N ASP A 7 -24.76 36.58 -27.30
CA ASP A 7 -25.29 35.31 -26.80
C ASP A 7 -25.29 35.39 -25.26
N PRO A 8 -26.42 35.12 -24.56
CA PRO A 8 -26.44 35.22 -23.11
C PRO A 8 -25.36 34.30 -22.54
N ASP A 9 -24.37 34.93 -21.91
CA ASP A 9 -23.29 34.27 -21.18
C ASP A 9 -23.91 33.19 -20.30
N PRO A 10 -23.55 31.90 -20.46
CA PRO A 10 -24.14 30.85 -19.65
C PRO A 10 -23.71 31.10 -18.21
N THR A 11 -24.57 31.77 -17.44
CA THR A 11 -24.45 31.83 -15.99
C THR A 11 -24.19 30.42 -15.53
N PRO A 12 -23.04 30.11 -14.88
CA PRO A 12 -22.77 28.77 -14.41
C PRO A 12 -23.94 28.39 -13.53
N THR A 13 -24.75 27.44 -14.00
CA THR A 13 -25.93 26.99 -13.29
C THR A 13 -25.44 26.54 -11.92
N ALA A 14 -26.02 27.06 -10.84
CA ALA A 14 -25.57 26.82 -9.47
C ALA A 14 -25.23 25.34 -9.17
N THR A 15 -25.89 24.43 -9.88
CA THR A 15 -25.65 22.98 -9.91
C THR A 15 -24.21 22.56 -10.26
N ALA A 16 -23.57 23.16 -11.27
CA ALA A 16 -22.22 22.76 -11.71
C ALA A 16 -21.14 23.13 -10.67
N TRP A 17 -21.33 24.27 -10.00
CA TRP A 17 -20.45 24.69 -8.90
C TRP A 17 -20.61 23.79 -7.67
N GLU A 18 -21.85 23.41 -7.34
CA GLU A 18 -22.14 22.47 -6.25
C GLU A 18 -21.54 21.09 -6.51
N GLU A 19 -21.65 20.57 -7.74
CA GLU A 19 -21.01 19.32 -8.15
C GLU A 19 -19.48 19.38 -8.03
N TYR A 20 -18.88 20.49 -8.45
CA TYR A 20 -17.44 20.71 -8.27
C TYR A 20 -17.04 20.69 -6.80
N LEU A 21 -17.78 21.37 -5.92
CA LEU A 21 -17.50 21.38 -4.49
C LEU A 21 -17.65 19.98 -3.87
N ALA A 22 -18.68 19.24 -4.24
CA ALA A 22 -18.86 17.86 -3.79
C ALA A 22 -17.71 16.95 -4.25
N ALA A 23 -17.26 17.10 -5.50
CA ALA A 23 -16.10 16.38 -6.02
C ALA A 23 -14.78 16.78 -5.33
N ALA A 24 -14.59 18.06 -5.01
CA ALA A 24 -13.42 18.53 -4.28
C ALA A 24 -13.39 17.97 -2.84
N GLN A 25 -14.54 17.92 -2.18
CA GLN A 25 -14.68 17.35 -0.84
C GLN A 25 -14.44 15.83 -0.83
N SER A 26 -14.95 15.10 -1.83
CA SER A 26 -14.71 13.66 -1.94
C SER A 26 -13.24 13.35 -2.20
N LEU A 27 -12.56 14.13 -3.05
CA LEU A 27 -11.12 14.00 -3.28
C LEU A 27 -10.31 14.26 -2.00
N ASP A 28 -10.68 15.29 -1.22
CA ASP A 28 -10.02 15.57 0.06
C ASP A 28 -10.22 14.43 1.08
N ALA A 29 -11.41 13.84 1.13
CA ALA A 29 -11.67 12.67 1.96
C ALA A 29 -10.76 11.49 1.58
N VAL A 30 -10.65 11.16 0.27
CA VAL A 30 -9.74 10.10 -0.23
C VAL A 30 -8.29 10.40 0.10
N ARG A 31 -7.85 11.66 -0.02
CA ARG A 31 -6.48 12.07 0.35
C ARG A 31 -6.20 11.86 1.83
N ARG A 32 -7.14 12.20 2.71
CA ARG A 32 -6.99 12.00 4.16
C ARG A 32 -6.96 10.52 4.53
N GLU A 33 -7.80 9.71 3.90
CA GLU A 33 -7.81 8.26 4.09
C GLU A 33 -6.48 7.63 3.64
N ALA A 34 -5.97 8.00 2.46
CA ALA A 34 -4.69 7.53 1.96
C ALA A 34 -3.52 7.92 2.89
N ALA A 35 -3.54 9.16 3.40
CA ALA A 35 -2.54 9.61 4.38
C ALA A 35 -2.60 8.81 5.69
N ALA A 36 -3.80 8.51 6.19
CA ALA A 36 -3.99 7.69 7.37
C ALA A 36 -3.47 6.26 7.18
N ALA A 37 -3.75 5.65 6.02
CA ALA A 37 -3.25 4.32 5.68
C ALA A 37 -1.71 4.29 5.60
N ALA A 38 -1.08 5.28 4.95
CA ALA A 38 0.37 5.38 4.88
C ALA A 38 1.02 5.55 6.27
N ALA A 39 0.39 6.33 7.15
CA ALA A 39 0.83 6.48 8.54
C ALA A 39 0.72 5.15 9.32
N ALA A 40 -0.34 4.37 9.09
CA ALA A 40 -0.51 3.04 9.70
C ALA A 40 0.58 2.05 9.25
N VAL A 41 0.87 1.97 7.95
CA VAL A 41 1.96 1.14 7.41
C VAL A 41 3.32 1.55 7.99
N THR A 42 3.56 2.85 8.12
CA THR A 42 4.81 3.37 8.71
C THR A 42 4.97 2.92 10.17
N ARG A 43 3.91 3.04 10.97
CA ARG A 43 3.90 2.57 12.37
C ARG A 43 4.11 1.06 12.46
N ALA A 44 3.36 0.27 11.68
CA ALA A 44 3.50 -1.18 11.66
C ALA A 44 4.93 -1.61 11.29
N THR A 45 5.51 -1.00 10.26
CA THR A 45 6.89 -1.28 9.84
C THR A 45 7.91 -0.92 10.93
N SER A 46 7.70 0.20 11.63
CA SER A 46 8.59 0.60 12.73
C SER A 46 8.51 -0.36 13.91
N SER A 47 7.31 -0.87 14.26
CA SER A 47 7.11 -1.89 15.28
C SER A 47 7.83 -3.19 14.90
N ALA A 48 7.61 -3.68 13.68
CA ALA A 48 8.25 -4.89 13.18
C ALA A 48 9.78 -4.80 13.23
N ARG A 49 10.36 -3.64 12.89
CA ARG A 49 11.81 -3.42 13.00
C ARG A 49 12.30 -3.44 14.45
N ALA A 50 11.53 -2.87 15.38
CA ALA A 50 11.87 -2.90 16.80
C ALA A 50 11.84 -4.34 17.36
N GLU A 51 10.82 -5.11 16.99
CA GLU A 51 10.70 -6.53 17.36
C GLU A 51 11.85 -7.36 16.78
N LEU A 52 12.19 -7.18 15.51
CA LEU A 52 13.34 -7.84 14.89
C LEU A 52 14.67 -7.49 15.58
N ALA A 53 14.86 -6.22 15.95
CA ALA A 53 16.04 -5.80 16.70
C ALA A 53 16.12 -6.47 18.09
N GLN A 54 14.98 -6.59 18.77
CA GLN A 54 14.89 -7.28 20.06
C GLN A 54 15.18 -8.79 19.92
N LEU A 55 14.62 -9.43 18.89
CA LEU A 55 14.88 -10.85 18.60
C LEU A 55 16.35 -11.09 18.26
N ALA A 56 16.96 -10.22 17.46
CA ALA A 56 18.39 -10.30 17.14
C ALA A 56 19.27 -10.19 18.40
N ALA A 57 18.97 -9.26 19.31
CA ALA A 57 19.68 -9.13 20.57
C ALA A 57 19.55 -10.38 21.45
N ARG A 58 18.34 -10.96 21.52
CA ARG A 58 18.10 -12.20 22.29
C ARG A 58 18.84 -13.39 21.68
N LEU A 59 18.86 -13.52 20.36
CA LEU A 59 19.59 -14.59 19.66
C LEU A 59 21.10 -14.48 19.90
N GLU A 60 21.66 -13.27 19.90
CA GLU A 60 23.10 -13.08 20.19
C GLU A 60 23.44 -13.43 21.64
N GLN A 61 22.56 -13.10 22.59
CA GLN A 61 22.70 -13.54 23.97
C GLN A 61 22.70 -15.07 24.06
N GLN A 62 21.74 -15.74 23.43
CA GLN A 62 21.64 -17.21 23.42
C GLN A 62 22.87 -17.85 22.76
N ARG A 63 23.37 -17.28 21.66
CA ARG A 63 24.61 -17.72 20.99
C ARG A 63 25.81 -17.65 21.94
N THR A 64 25.94 -16.56 22.69
CA THR A 64 27.02 -16.36 23.66
C THR A 64 26.93 -17.38 24.79
N GLU A 65 25.73 -17.60 25.35
CA GLU A 65 25.49 -18.58 26.41
C GLU A 65 25.82 -20.01 25.98
N LEU A 66 25.37 -20.41 24.78
CA LEU A 66 25.63 -21.74 24.21
C LEU A 66 27.12 -21.95 23.93
N THR A 67 27.79 -20.96 23.34
CA THR A 67 29.23 -21.04 23.05
C THR A 67 30.03 -21.13 24.35
N GLY A 68 29.70 -20.31 25.34
CA GLY A 68 30.33 -20.36 26.67
C GLY A 68 30.10 -21.70 27.38
N ALA A 69 28.92 -22.30 27.24
CA ALA A 69 28.63 -23.63 27.77
C ALA A 69 29.44 -24.73 27.08
N ALA A 70 29.56 -24.69 25.74
CA ALA A 70 30.36 -25.65 24.97
C ALA A 70 31.84 -25.63 25.41
N VAL A 71 32.42 -24.44 25.59
CA VAL A 71 33.80 -24.26 26.09
C VAL A 71 33.98 -24.88 27.47
N ARG A 72 33.03 -24.68 28.40
CA ARG A 72 33.11 -25.25 29.76
C ARG A 72 33.08 -26.78 29.79
N VAL A 73 32.40 -27.41 28.83
CA VAL A 73 32.28 -28.88 28.74
C VAL A 73 33.37 -29.47 27.82
N GLY A 74 34.21 -28.65 27.20
CA GLY A 74 35.26 -29.10 26.28
C GLY A 74 34.75 -29.59 24.93
N ILE A 75 33.52 -29.21 24.56
CA ILE A 75 32.90 -29.58 23.28
C ILE A 75 33.19 -28.47 22.26
N PRO A 76 33.62 -28.77 21.02
CA PRO A 76 33.76 -27.77 19.98
C PRO A 76 32.43 -27.07 19.72
N ALA A 77 32.45 -25.74 19.66
CA ALA A 77 31.24 -24.95 19.47
C ALA A 77 30.55 -25.30 18.14
N PRO A 78 29.23 -25.53 18.13
CA PRO A 78 28.50 -25.80 16.89
C PRO A 78 28.59 -24.59 15.95
N GLN A 79 28.56 -24.83 14.63
CA GLN A 79 28.41 -23.72 13.67
C GLN A 79 27.02 -23.11 13.82
N LEU A 80 26.98 -21.85 14.26
CA LEU A 80 25.76 -21.06 14.44
C LEU A 80 25.63 -19.96 13.37
N VAL A 81 26.28 -20.15 12.22
CA VAL A 81 26.17 -19.23 11.08
C VAL A 81 25.22 -19.88 10.07
N PRO A 82 24.13 -19.20 9.66
CA PRO A 82 23.23 -19.73 8.66
C PRO A 82 23.99 -20.02 7.37
N THR A 83 23.73 -21.18 6.77
CA THR A 83 24.29 -21.53 5.47
C THR A 83 23.61 -20.72 4.36
N PRO A 84 24.26 -20.49 3.20
CA PRO A 84 23.64 -19.78 2.08
C PRO A 84 22.30 -20.40 1.63
N ALA A 85 22.15 -21.73 1.74
CA ALA A 85 20.91 -22.41 1.43
C ALA A 85 19.79 -22.09 2.43
N GLU A 86 20.11 -21.95 3.72
CA GLU A 86 19.16 -21.54 4.76
C GLU A 86 18.74 -20.07 4.57
N VAL A 87 19.68 -19.19 4.19
CA VAL A 87 19.36 -17.79 3.86
C VAL A 87 18.44 -17.72 2.63
N ALA A 88 18.71 -18.51 1.60
CA ALA A 88 17.86 -18.58 0.41
C ALA A 88 16.45 -19.11 0.71
N ALA A 89 16.33 -20.10 1.61
CA ALA A 89 15.04 -20.62 2.06
C ALA A 89 14.23 -19.58 2.85
N ALA A 90 14.90 -18.77 3.68
CA ALA A 90 14.26 -17.70 4.45
C ALA A 90 13.81 -16.50 3.61
N ALA A 91 14.43 -16.28 2.43
CA ALA A 91 14.04 -15.21 1.50
C ALA A 91 12.74 -15.51 0.74
N VAL A 92 12.25 -16.76 0.78
CA VAL A 92 10.94 -17.10 0.23
C VAL A 92 9.88 -16.58 1.19
N PRO A 93 9.00 -15.65 0.76
CA PRO A 93 7.93 -15.17 1.64
C PRO A 93 7.09 -16.37 2.08
N PRO A 94 6.69 -16.46 3.36
CA PRO A 94 5.89 -17.58 3.81
C PRO A 94 4.63 -17.67 2.97
N ALA A 95 4.48 -18.75 2.20
CA ALA A 95 3.23 -19.07 1.54
C ALA A 95 2.17 -19.19 2.64
N ALA A 96 1.07 -18.43 2.52
CA ALA A 96 0.02 -18.38 3.53
C ALA A 96 -0.45 -19.78 3.95
N ALA A 97 -0.05 -20.23 5.14
CA ALA A 97 -0.53 -21.42 5.84
C ALA A 97 -0.62 -21.01 7.32
N VAL A 98 -1.77 -21.09 8.02
CA VAL A 98 -2.65 -22.25 8.25
C VAL A 98 -4.09 -21.80 8.64
N PRO A 99 -5.16 -22.55 8.29
CA PRO A 99 -6.25 -22.87 9.24
C PRO A 99 -6.67 -24.39 9.16
N PRO A 100 -7.62 -24.98 9.96
CA PRO A 100 -8.64 -24.39 10.86
C PRO A 100 -8.98 -25.15 12.19
N ALA A 101 -9.97 -24.59 12.94
CA ALA A 101 -10.96 -25.23 13.86
C ALA A 101 -10.57 -25.52 15.33
N ALA A 102 -11.42 -25.39 16.38
CA ALA A 102 -12.80 -24.89 16.57
C ALA A 102 -13.22 -24.89 18.09
N ALA A 103 -14.37 -24.22 18.38
CA ALA A 103 -15.27 -24.26 19.57
C ALA A 103 -14.93 -23.36 20.80
N ALA A 104 -15.79 -22.50 21.40
CA ALA A 104 -17.23 -22.19 21.32
C ALA A 104 -17.53 -20.76 21.93
N PRO A 105 -18.75 -20.16 21.82
CA PRO A 105 -19.10 -18.74 22.12
C PRO A 105 -19.96 -18.57 23.40
N PRO A 106 -20.65 -17.43 23.71
CA PRO A 106 -20.52 -16.00 23.34
C PRO A 106 -20.52 -15.02 24.56
N ALA A 107 -19.89 -13.84 24.47
CA ALA A 107 -20.34 -12.67 25.25
C ALA A 107 -19.92 -11.35 24.60
N ALA A 108 -20.87 -10.43 24.54
CA ALA A 108 -20.83 -9.16 23.85
C ALA A 108 -19.82 -8.17 24.45
N ALA A 109 -18.99 -7.56 23.60
CA ALA A 109 -18.45 -6.22 23.73
C ALA A 109 -17.77 -5.80 22.41
N ALA A 110 -17.99 -4.53 22.03
CA ALA A 110 -17.43 -3.73 20.94
C ALA A 110 -16.25 -4.30 20.11
N PRO A 111 -16.21 -4.11 18.76
CA PRO A 111 -15.03 -4.47 17.98
C PRO A 111 -13.87 -3.47 18.23
N PRO A 112 -12.69 -3.94 18.68
CA PRO A 112 -11.45 -3.17 18.64
C PRO A 112 -10.87 -3.10 17.22
N ALA A 113 -10.09 -2.05 16.98
CA ALA A 113 -9.60 -1.57 15.69
C ALA A 113 -8.53 -2.43 14.98
N ASP A 114 -8.36 -3.70 15.33
CA ASP A 114 -7.23 -4.51 14.86
C ASP A 114 -7.72 -5.81 14.23
N THR A 115 -7.92 -5.76 12.92
CA THR A 115 -7.64 -6.82 11.93
C THR A 115 -8.25 -6.37 10.61
N VAL A 116 -7.45 -5.73 9.75
CA VAL A 116 -7.82 -5.69 8.33
C VAL A 116 -7.61 -7.12 7.82
N PRO A 117 -8.68 -7.87 7.48
CA PRO A 117 -8.53 -9.26 7.07
C PRO A 117 -7.70 -9.30 5.78
N PRO A 118 -6.89 -10.34 5.54
CA PRO A 118 -6.13 -10.47 4.30
C PRO A 118 -7.04 -10.47 3.05
N ALA A 119 -8.30 -10.86 3.21
CA ALA A 119 -9.35 -10.71 2.19
C ALA A 119 -9.64 -9.24 1.85
N ALA A 120 -9.54 -8.31 2.81
CA ALA A 120 -9.68 -6.87 2.56
C ALA A 120 -8.46 -6.27 1.84
N ILE A 121 -7.26 -6.82 2.05
CA ILE A 121 -6.06 -6.42 1.29
C ILE A 121 -6.14 -6.96 -0.14
N ALA A 122 -6.54 -8.22 -0.31
CA ALA A 122 -6.76 -8.81 -1.63
C ALA A 122 -7.91 -8.13 -2.38
N SER A 123 -9.02 -7.83 -1.70
CA SER A 123 -10.12 -7.08 -2.31
C SER A 123 -9.71 -5.65 -2.65
N ALA A 124 -8.93 -4.97 -1.79
CA ALA A 124 -8.39 -3.64 -2.11
C ALA A 124 -7.44 -3.68 -3.32
N ALA A 125 -6.60 -4.71 -3.45
CA ALA A 125 -5.73 -4.91 -4.61
C ALA A 125 -6.54 -5.19 -5.90
N ASP A 126 -7.60 -6.00 -5.81
CA ASP A 126 -8.52 -6.25 -6.92
C ASP A 126 -9.33 -5.01 -7.29
N GLN A 127 -9.77 -4.24 -6.31
CA GLN A 127 -10.49 -2.98 -6.52
C GLN A 127 -9.58 -1.94 -7.18
N CYS A 128 -8.31 -1.84 -6.76
CA CYS A 128 -7.29 -1.05 -7.45
C CYS A 128 -7.08 -1.51 -8.90
N ARG A 129 -6.95 -2.82 -9.15
CA ARG A 129 -6.83 -3.36 -10.52
C ARG A 129 -8.06 -3.05 -11.37
N GLN A 130 -9.26 -3.16 -10.81
CA GLN A 130 -10.51 -2.84 -11.48
C GLN A 130 -10.64 -1.36 -11.80
N LEU A 131 -10.23 -0.47 -10.88
CA LEU A 131 -10.21 0.98 -11.11
C LEU A 131 -9.21 1.36 -12.20
N VAL A 132 -8.01 0.80 -12.19
CA VAL A 132 -7.02 1.00 -13.26
C VAL A 132 -7.57 0.52 -14.61
N ALA A 133 -8.15 -0.68 -14.66
CA ALA A 133 -8.74 -1.22 -15.88
C ALA A 133 -10.00 -0.48 -16.34
N ALA A 134 -10.78 0.12 -15.44
CA ALA A 134 -11.91 0.98 -15.79
C ALA A 134 -11.43 2.30 -16.37
N THR A 135 -10.40 2.90 -15.76
CA THR A 135 -9.79 4.15 -16.23
C THR A 135 -9.16 3.96 -17.61
N ASP A 136 -8.48 2.84 -17.82
CA ASP A 136 -7.87 2.49 -19.12
C ASP A 136 -8.93 2.32 -20.22
N ARG A 137 -10.07 1.70 -19.91
CA ARG A 137 -11.22 1.59 -20.85
C ARG A 137 -11.83 2.94 -21.19
N GLU A 138 -11.94 3.86 -20.23
CA GLU A 138 -12.44 5.22 -20.48
C GLU A 138 -11.45 6.06 -21.29
N LEU A 139 -10.14 5.92 -21.04
CA LEU A 139 -9.08 6.51 -21.87
C LEU A 139 -9.14 5.99 -23.31
N HIS A 140 -9.36 4.69 -23.51
CA HIS A 140 -9.49 4.09 -24.85
C HIS A 140 -10.81 4.48 -25.54
N ARG A 141 -11.91 4.67 -24.80
CA ARG A 141 -13.17 5.22 -25.35
C ARG A 141 -13.03 6.68 -25.75
N GLY A 142 -12.34 7.50 -24.95
CA GLY A 142 -12.08 8.90 -25.26
C GLY A 142 -11.08 9.10 -26.40
N GLY A 143 -10.11 8.18 -26.54
CA GLY A 143 -9.01 8.31 -27.52
C GLY A 143 -9.39 8.04 -28.98
N SER A 144 -10.50 7.37 -29.25
CA SER A 144 -10.90 7.01 -30.63
C SER A 144 -11.62 8.12 -31.40
N GLY A 145 -11.88 9.29 -30.78
CA GLY A 145 -12.59 10.42 -31.40
C GLY A 145 -11.81 11.74 -31.52
N LEU A 146 -10.53 11.81 -31.15
CA LEU A 146 -9.85 13.10 -30.95
C LEU A 146 -9.05 13.58 -32.17
N GLY A 147 -9.77 13.99 -33.20
CA GLY A 147 -9.29 15.04 -34.10
C GLY A 147 -9.35 16.38 -33.37
N GLY A 148 -8.27 16.78 -32.70
CA GLY A 148 -8.09 18.17 -32.21
C GLY A 148 -8.34 18.46 -30.73
N TRP A 149 -8.24 17.48 -29.82
CA TRP A 149 -8.33 17.77 -28.38
C TRP A 149 -6.97 18.14 -27.80
N THR A 150 -6.76 19.44 -27.57
CA THR A 150 -5.66 19.93 -26.74
C THR A 150 -5.99 19.61 -25.27
N PRO A 151 -5.21 18.74 -24.59
CA PRO A 151 -5.49 18.41 -23.20
C PRO A 151 -5.31 19.66 -22.32
N PRO A 152 -6.17 19.86 -21.32
CA PRO A 152 -6.03 20.98 -20.40
C PRO A 152 -4.73 20.86 -19.61
N ARG A 153 -4.04 21.98 -19.35
CA ARG A 153 -2.66 22.01 -18.80
C ARG A 153 -2.48 21.27 -17.48
N TRP A 154 -3.54 21.04 -16.71
CA TRP A 154 -3.49 20.28 -15.46
C TRP A 154 -3.22 18.77 -15.69
N LEU A 155 -3.64 18.21 -16.82
CA LEU A 155 -3.38 16.81 -17.20
C LEU A 155 -1.90 16.57 -17.49
N LEU A 156 -1.18 17.58 -18.01
CA LEU A 156 0.26 17.53 -18.21
C LEU A 156 1.06 17.47 -16.90
N VAL A 157 0.45 17.84 -15.76
CA VAL A 157 1.08 17.80 -14.44
C VAL A 157 0.62 16.57 -13.64
N ALA A 158 -0.65 16.19 -13.75
CA ALA A 158 -1.21 15.06 -13.01
C ALA A 158 -0.68 13.70 -13.48
N VAL A 159 -0.48 13.52 -14.80
CA VAL A 159 0.05 12.27 -15.37
C VAL A 159 1.48 11.97 -14.90
N PRO A 160 2.47 12.89 -15.01
CA PRO A 160 3.82 12.60 -14.52
C PRO A 160 3.87 12.43 -12.99
N LEU A 161 2.99 13.10 -12.24
CA LEU A 161 2.90 12.92 -10.79
C LEU A 161 2.43 11.51 -10.42
N GLY A 162 1.39 11.00 -11.11
CA GLY A 162 0.91 9.63 -10.92
C GLY A 162 1.96 8.58 -11.29
N ILE A 163 2.69 8.79 -12.38
CA ILE A 163 3.80 7.92 -12.80
C ILE A 163 4.94 7.95 -11.77
N ALA A 164 5.30 9.13 -11.26
CA ALA A 164 6.35 9.27 -10.25
C ALA A 164 5.99 8.56 -8.93
N VAL A 165 4.73 8.68 -8.48
CA VAL A 165 4.24 7.99 -7.28
C VAL A 165 4.20 6.48 -7.50
N GLY A 166 3.73 6.04 -8.67
CA GLY A 166 3.73 4.62 -9.03
C GLY A 166 5.13 4.02 -9.07
N LEU A 167 6.10 4.72 -9.68
CA LEU A 167 7.50 4.30 -9.74
C LEU A 167 8.17 4.30 -8.37
N ALA A 168 7.91 5.30 -7.53
CA ALA A 168 8.42 5.33 -6.16
C ALA A 168 7.90 4.15 -5.34
N CYS A 169 6.61 3.81 -5.50
CA CYS A 169 6.00 2.66 -4.82
C CYS A 169 6.58 1.33 -5.35
N ALA A 170 6.72 1.18 -6.67
CA ALA A 170 7.32 0.01 -7.28
C ALA A 170 8.81 -0.16 -6.88
N ALA A 171 9.58 0.92 -6.84
CA ALA A 171 10.98 0.90 -6.40
C ALA A 171 11.11 0.52 -4.92
N LEU A 172 10.18 1.00 -4.07
CA LEU A 172 10.12 0.62 -2.66
C LEU A 172 9.84 -0.88 -2.49
N LEU A 173 8.91 -1.42 -3.27
CA LEU A 173 8.61 -2.86 -3.30
C LEU A 173 9.79 -3.69 -3.80
N LEU A 174 10.51 -3.21 -4.82
CA LEU A 174 11.72 -3.86 -5.35
C LEU A 174 12.86 -3.85 -4.33
N LEU A 175 13.05 -2.74 -3.61
CA LEU A 175 14.02 -2.62 -2.52
C LEU A 175 13.71 -3.54 -1.33
N VAL A 176 12.43 -3.77 -1.07
CA VAL A 176 11.99 -4.75 -0.05
C VAL A 176 12.18 -6.18 -0.55
N ALA A 177 12.04 -6.44 -1.85
CA ALA A 177 12.25 -7.77 -2.44
C ALA A 177 13.73 -8.14 -2.66
N LEU A 178 14.62 -7.14 -2.75
CA LEU A 178 16.08 -7.31 -2.93
C LEU A 178 16.87 -7.38 -1.62
N ARG A 179 16.19 -7.23 -0.47
CA ARG A 179 16.78 -7.29 0.86
C ARG A 179 16.41 -8.58 1.56
#